data_AF-A0A2M8R4S1-F1
#
_entry.id   AF-A0A2M8R4S1-F1
#
_cell.length_a   1.000
_cell.length_b   1.000
_cell.length_c   1.000
_cell.angle_alpha   90.00
_cell.angle_beta   90.00
_cell.angle_gamma   90.00
#
_symmetry.space_group_name_H-M   'P 1'
#
loop_
_entity.id
_entity.type
_entity.pdbx_description
1 polymer ?
#
loop_
_entity_poly.entity_id
_entity_poly.type
_entity_poly.pdbx_seq_one_letter_code
_entity_poly.pdbx_strand_id
1 'polypeptide(L)'
;MRLQCHLHLLAAALIAAFGATAAFVIPLGVQIEEPINISVVTQALNLTMFTYTVAAAHAVPLGLPLFLFVRRRRSHVGIAACALGGFVVGTMPFGVLAFLSMIGGGNPTLINDAPPPFGWIEYVRTTGLAGLLGLVGGLVFWVAMRFFGSSRQSWTVVSAAALLSCGVFILPVAVRDRTCHNLFRDGRTSVGPQVYANLKVPPEDWKKLEQTFVDFGQAQALSIRRDEQTRDGRIMWRSVDLCNEAGVNVSVGDEPWLARTHLPRANEGMTLSIYSLKPDADWKPLARRFLSEIETVWPEKTTFRGPSGQILSFEDAMKGRP
;
A
#
# COMPACT_ATOMS: atom_id res chain seq x y z
N MET A 1 38.36 4.59 17.60
CA MET A 1 37.62 5.86 17.85
C MET A 1 36.94 6.45 16.60
N ARG A 2 37.61 6.56 15.43
CA ARG A 2 36.97 7.14 14.21
C ARG A 2 35.77 6.32 13.69
N LEU A 3 35.89 4.99 13.61
CA LEU A 3 34.80 4.10 13.16
C LEU A 3 33.52 4.25 14.00
N GLN A 4 33.67 4.27 15.33
CA GLN A 4 32.54 4.42 16.24
C GLN A 4 31.79 5.75 15.99
N CYS A 5 32.50 6.85 15.78
CA CYS A 5 31.88 8.14 15.45
C CYS A 5 31.06 8.06 14.15
N HIS A 6 31.58 7.41 13.11
CA HIS A 6 30.86 7.20 11.85
C HIS A 6 29.61 6.34 12.03
N LEU A 7 29.68 5.27 12.83
CA LEU A 7 28.52 4.42 13.13
C LEU A 7 27.41 5.18 13.88
N HIS A 8 27.76 6.07 14.82
CA HIS A 8 26.77 6.88 15.52
C HIS A 8 26.09 7.89 14.60
N LEU A 9 26.86 8.50 13.70
CA LEU A 9 26.35 9.43 12.69
C LEU A 9 25.41 8.73 11.70
N LEU A 10 25.79 7.52 11.24
CA LEU A 10 24.93 6.69 10.40
C LEU A 10 23.64 6.30 11.15
N ALA A 11 23.75 5.85 12.39
CA ALA A 11 22.59 5.50 13.21
C ALA A 11 21.65 6.68 13.42
N ALA A 12 22.17 7.87 13.71
CA ALA A 12 21.38 9.09 13.83
C ALA A 12 20.68 9.45 12.51
N ALA A 13 21.34 9.26 11.37
CA ALA A 13 20.74 9.49 10.05
C ALA A 13 19.59 8.49 9.74
N LEU A 14 19.73 7.22 10.13
CA LEU A 14 18.68 6.21 9.99
C LEU A 14 17.47 6.50 10.90
N ILE A 15 17.71 6.92 12.16
CA ILE A 15 16.63 7.36 13.07
C ILE A 15 15.92 8.60 12.50
N ALA A 16 16.66 9.53 11.90
CA ALA A 16 16.08 10.68 11.22
C ALA A 16 15.18 10.29 10.03
N ALA A 17 15.63 9.33 9.21
CA ALA A 17 14.83 8.78 8.13
C ALA A 17 13.56 8.10 8.64
N PHE A 18 13.64 7.35 9.74
CA PHE A 18 12.47 6.76 10.40
C PHE A 18 11.50 7.82 10.91
N GLY A 19 12.00 8.86 11.58
CA GLY A 19 11.18 9.97 12.09
C GLY A 19 10.44 10.72 10.98
N ALA A 20 11.12 11.03 9.86
CA ALA A 20 10.49 11.63 8.69
C ALA A 20 9.43 10.70 8.07
N THR A 21 9.70 9.40 8.03
CA THR A 21 8.74 8.39 7.55
C THR A 21 7.49 8.35 8.41
N ALA A 22 7.64 8.29 9.74
CA ALA A 22 6.51 8.28 10.67
C ALA A 22 5.67 9.57 10.55
N ALA A 23 6.32 10.73 10.43
CA ALA A 23 5.65 12.01 10.23
C ALA A 23 4.84 12.08 8.92
N PHE A 24 5.23 11.33 7.90
CA PHE A 24 4.49 11.21 6.64
C PHE A 24 3.36 10.19 6.72
N VAL A 25 3.63 8.98 7.22
CA VAL A 25 2.70 7.85 7.16
C VAL A 25 1.58 7.96 8.21
N ILE A 26 1.88 8.44 9.43
CA ILE A 26 0.88 8.49 10.51
C ILE A 26 -0.32 9.37 10.12
N PRO A 27 -0.15 10.61 9.63
CA PRO A 27 -1.29 11.43 9.22
C PRO A 27 -2.09 10.81 8.07
N LEU A 28 -1.44 10.12 7.13
CA LEU A 28 -2.13 9.38 6.08
C LEU A 28 -2.97 8.25 6.65
N GLY A 29 -2.43 7.49 7.61
CA GLY A 29 -3.16 6.43 8.29
C GLY A 29 -4.37 6.94 9.08
N VAL A 30 -4.27 8.12 9.71
CA VAL A 30 -5.39 8.75 10.43
C VAL A 30 -6.50 9.22 9.49
N GLN A 31 -6.18 9.55 8.24
CA GLN A 31 -7.18 9.91 7.22
C GLN A 31 -7.90 8.69 6.63
N ILE A 32 -7.41 7.48 6.86
CA ILE A 32 -8.09 6.26 6.44
C ILE A 32 -9.25 6.04 7.42
N GLU A 33 -10.43 6.52 7.02
CA GLU A 33 -11.69 6.29 7.72
C GLU A 33 -12.22 4.84 7.54
N GLU A 34 -11.47 4.01 6.81
CA GLU A 34 -11.75 2.58 6.64
C GLU A 34 -11.34 1.80 7.91
N PRO A 35 -12.10 0.77 8.33
CA PRO A 35 -11.68 -0.13 9.37
C PRO A 35 -10.38 -0.80 8.94
N ILE A 36 -9.53 -1.04 9.94
CA ILE A 36 -8.22 -1.65 9.76
C ILE A 36 -8.42 -3.09 9.26
N ASN A 37 -8.46 -3.26 7.94
CA ASN A 37 -8.45 -4.56 7.29
C ASN A 37 -7.00 -4.92 6.88
N ILE A 38 -6.79 -6.19 6.54
CA ILE A 38 -5.45 -6.69 6.21
C ILE A 38 -4.84 -6.01 4.98
N SER A 39 -5.66 -5.56 4.02
CA SER A 39 -5.19 -4.87 2.83
C SER A 39 -4.70 -3.46 3.14
N VAL A 40 -5.44 -2.68 3.93
CA VAL A 40 -5.05 -1.36 4.44
C VAL A 40 -3.76 -1.45 5.25
N VAL A 41 -3.66 -2.43 6.17
CA VAL A 41 -2.44 -2.65 6.95
C VAL A 41 -1.26 -2.98 6.03
N THR A 42 -1.45 -3.88 5.07
CA THR A 42 -0.39 -4.26 4.13
C THR A 42 0.06 -3.07 3.27
N GLN A 43 -0.88 -2.26 2.78
CA GLN A 43 -0.57 -1.05 2.01
C GLN A 43 0.17 -0.02 2.86
N ALA A 44 -0.27 0.24 4.09
CA ALA A 44 0.38 1.17 5.01
C ALA A 44 1.82 0.73 5.34
N LEU A 45 2.04 -0.57 5.52
CA LEU A 45 3.37 -1.13 5.77
C LEU A 45 4.29 -1.04 4.54
N ASN A 46 3.76 -1.34 3.34
CA ASN A 46 4.50 -1.16 2.10
C ASN A 46 4.86 0.30 1.86
N LEU A 47 3.92 1.22 2.11
CA LEU A 47 4.17 2.66 2.05
C LEU A 47 5.25 3.07 3.05
N THR A 48 5.19 2.57 4.29
CA THR A 48 6.21 2.81 5.32
C THR A 48 7.59 2.36 4.85
N MET A 49 7.70 1.15 4.31
CA MET A 49 8.96 0.60 3.80
C MET A 49 9.52 1.43 2.64
N PHE A 50 8.66 1.80 1.69
CA PHE A 50 9.05 2.62 0.55
C PHE A 50 9.52 4.01 0.99
N THR A 51 8.72 4.72 1.79
CA THR A 51 9.06 6.05 2.30
C THR A 51 10.33 6.03 3.14
N TYR A 52 10.52 5.01 3.98
CA TYR A 52 11.77 4.83 4.74
C TYR A 52 12.98 4.65 3.84
N THR A 53 12.88 3.80 2.81
CA THR A 53 13.96 3.56 1.86
C THR A 53 14.36 4.86 1.16
N VAL A 54 13.38 5.63 0.70
CA VAL A 54 13.60 6.94 0.09
C VAL A 54 14.23 7.90 1.10
N ALA A 55 13.68 8.04 2.31
CA ALA A 55 14.20 8.94 3.33
C ALA A 55 15.65 8.59 3.72
N ALA A 56 15.98 7.30 3.88
CA ALA A 56 17.33 6.84 4.16
C ALA A 56 18.29 7.13 2.99
N ALA A 57 17.83 6.91 1.75
CA ALA A 57 18.57 7.25 0.54
C ALA A 57 18.79 8.76 0.35
N HIS A 58 18.06 9.63 1.06
CA HIS A 58 18.36 11.07 1.10
C HIS A 58 19.26 11.41 2.28
N ALA A 59 18.92 10.92 3.47
CA ALA A 59 19.62 11.25 4.70
C ALA A 59 21.09 10.80 4.69
N VAL A 60 21.38 9.60 4.17
CA VAL A 60 22.74 9.03 4.20
C VAL A 60 23.67 9.68 3.17
N PRO A 61 23.35 9.74 1.85
CA PRO A 61 24.28 10.30 0.87
C PRO A 61 24.22 11.83 0.73
N LEU A 62 23.13 12.50 1.11
CA LEU A 62 23.03 13.97 1.03
C LEU A 62 23.13 14.62 2.41
N GLY A 63 22.35 14.14 3.37
CA GLY A 63 22.29 14.70 4.72
C GLY A 63 23.60 14.55 5.50
N LEU A 64 24.19 13.35 5.49
CA LEU A 64 25.40 13.10 6.27
C LEU A 64 26.62 13.88 5.75
N PRO A 65 26.92 13.92 4.43
CA PRO A 65 28.00 14.75 3.92
C PRO A 65 27.76 16.25 4.16
N LEU A 66 26.53 16.74 4.01
CA LEU A 66 26.18 18.12 4.32
C LEU A 66 26.47 18.46 5.80
N PHE A 67 26.04 17.59 6.72
CA PHE A 67 26.32 17.77 8.15
C PHE A 67 27.82 17.78 8.44
N LEU A 68 28.59 16.84 7.88
CA LEU A 68 30.03 16.77 8.06
C LEU A 68 30.75 18.00 7.49
N PHE A 69 30.29 18.51 6.34
CA PHE A 69 30.81 19.74 5.75
C PHE A 69 30.56 20.96 6.65
N VAL A 70 29.35 21.11 7.18
CA VAL A 70 29.02 22.20 8.12
C VAL A 70 29.82 22.05 9.41
N ARG A 71 29.92 20.83 9.96
CA ARG A 71 30.69 20.53 11.17
C ARG A 71 32.19 20.80 11.02
N ARG A 72 32.73 20.64 9.81
CA ARG A 72 34.14 21.00 9.51
C ARG A 72 34.38 22.50 9.64
N ARG A 73 33.38 23.33 9.31
CA ARG A 73 33.48 24.80 9.38
C ARG A 73 33.03 25.38 10.72
N ARG A 74 32.16 24.68 11.45
CA ARG A 74 31.65 25.09 12.76
C ARG A 74 31.74 23.93 13.74
N SER A 75 32.45 24.15 14.85
CA SER A 75 32.63 23.14 15.90
C SER A 75 31.31 22.66 16.52
N HIS A 76 30.28 23.51 16.52
CA HIS A 76 28.96 23.22 17.05
C HIS A 76 27.90 23.44 15.96
N VAL A 77 27.21 22.35 15.58
CA VAL A 77 26.07 22.40 14.67
C VAL A 77 24.80 22.50 15.51
N GLY A 78 24.17 23.67 15.49
CA GLY A 78 22.94 23.92 16.25
C GLY A 78 21.69 23.31 15.61
N ILE A 79 20.60 23.31 16.37
CA ILE A 79 19.28 22.80 15.94
C ILE A 79 18.82 23.44 14.63
N ALA A 80 18.99 24.76 14.47
CA ALA A 80 18.60 25.49 13.27
C ALA A 80 19.39 25.03 12.02
N ALA A 81 20.68 24.72 12.17
CA ALA A 81 21.49 24.24 11.06
C ALA A 81 21.07 22.84 10.62
N CYS A 82 20.73 21.96 11.56
CA CYS A 82 20.19 20.64 11.24
C CYS A 82 18.78 20.73 10.63
N ALA A 83 17.90 21.58 11.14
CA ALA A 83 16.55 21.81 10.61
C ALA A 83 16.59 22.34 9.16
N LEU A 84 17.37 23.40 8.91
CA LEU A 84 17.51 23.98 7.58
C LEU A 84 18.25 23.04 6.62
N GLY A 85 19.29 22.34 7.09
CA GLY A 85 19.98 21.33 6.30
C GLY A 85 19.05 20.18 5.91
N GLY A 86 18.23 19.70 6.85
CA GLY A 86 17.19 18.71 6.60
C GLY A 86 16.17 19.20 5.57
N PHE A 87 15.69 20.44 5.70
CA PHE A 87 14.79 21.06 4.72
C PHE A 87 15.40 21.04 3.31
N VAL A 88 16.64 21.52 3.16
CA VAL A 88 17.34 21.55 1.86
C VAL A 88 17.53 20.13 1.29
N VAL A 89 17.89 19.16 2.12
CA VAL A 89 18.05 17.76 1.68
C VAL A 89 16.72 17.16 1.23
N GLY A 90 15.63 17.48 1.93
CA GLY A 90 14.28 17.04 1.55
C GLY A 90 13.77 17.69 0.27
N THR A 91 14.06 18.98 0.05
CA THR A 91 13.61 19.68 -1.16
C THR A 91 14.45 19.38 -2.38
N MET A 92 15.77 19.12 -2.24
CA MET A 92 16.69 19.15 -3.37
C MET A 92 16.35 18.14 -4.48
N PRO A 93 16.17 16.82 -4.24
CA PRO A 93 15.97 15.89 -5.35
C PRO A 93 14.65 16.11 -6.08
N PHE A 94 13.59 16.39 -5.33
CA PHE A 94 12.27 16.65 -5.92
C PHE A 94 12.21 18.01 -6.60
N GLY A 95 12.75 19.05 -5.96
CA GLY A 95 12.79 20.41 -6.49
C GLY A 95 13.60 20.50 -7.78
N VAL A 96 14.78 19.89 -7.83
CA VAL A 96 15.60 19.84 -9.06
C VAL A 96 14.87 19.09 -10.17
N LEU A 97 14.33 17.90 -9.89
CA LEU A 97 13.65 17.10 -10.91
C LEU A 97 12.39 17.80 -11.44
N ALA A 98 11.56 18.34 -10.55
CA ALA A 98 10.34 19.04 -10.93
C ALA A 98 10.65 20.34 -11.68
N PHE A 99 11.68 21.09 -11.29
CA PHE A 99 12.13 22.27 -12.01
C PHE A 99 12.65 21.92 -13.41
N LEU A 100 13.48 20.87 -13.55
CA LEU A 100 13.97 20.39 -14.85
C LEU A 100 12.81 19.92 -15.74
N SER A 101 11.82 19.23 -15.19
CA SER A 101 10.62 18.81 -15.91
C SER A 101 9.77 20.00 -16.38
N MET A 102 9.73 21.08 -15.59
CA MET A 102 8.97 22.28 -15.88
C MET A 102 9.61 23.11 -17.01
N ILE A 103 10.94 23.15 -17.09
CA ILE A 103 11.68 23.87 -18.14
C ILE A 103 11.97 23.01 -19.39
N GLY A 104 11.92 21.68 -19.27
CA GLY A 104 12.32 20.72 -20.31
C GLY A 104 11.31 20.46 -21.43
N GLY A 105 10.17 21.16 -21.47
CA GLY A 105 9.31 21.23 -22.66
C GLY A 105 8.49 19.98 -23.02
N GLY A 106 8.28 19.03 -22.09
CA GLY A 106 7.63 17.75 -22.38
C GLY A 106 6.09 17.76 -22.50
N ASN A 107 5.40 18.88 -22.23
CA ASN A 107 3.93 18.97 -22.35
C ASN A 107 3.49 20.31 -23.01
N PRO A 108 2.50 20.29 -23.93
CA PRO A 108 2.14 21.40 -24.83
C PRO A 108 1.29 22.52 -24.20
N THR A 109 1.44 22.81 -22.90
CA THR A 109 0.62 23.80 -22.18
C THR A 109 1.45 24.97 -21.64
N LEU A 110 2.36 25.49 -22.46
CA LEU A 110 2.97 26.80 -22.22
C LEU A 110 2.01 27.87 -22.74
N ILE A 111 1.53 28.75 -21.85
CA ILE A 111 0.82 29.97 -22.26
C ILE A 111 1.88 31.08 -22.22
N ASN A 112 2.26 31.60 -23.39
CA ASN A 112 3.30 32.63 -23.54
C ASN A 112 4.68 32.21 -23.00
N ASP A 113 5.16 31.02 -23.34
CA ASP A 113 6.50 30.49 -22.97
C ASP A 113 6.79 30.41 -21.46
N ALA A 114 5.77 30.64 -20.62
CA ALA A 114 5.84 30.50 -19.19
C ALA A 114 4.92 29.35 -18.74
N PRO A 115 5.33 28.59 -17.70
CA PRO A 115 4.43 27.64 -17.06
C PRO A 115 3.22 28.40 -16.50
N PRO A 116 1.99 27.87 -16.65
CA PRO A 116 0.82 28.50 -16.06
C PRO A 116 1.02 28.68 -14.55
N PRO A 117 0.50 29.75 -13.93
CA PRO A 117 0.72 30.06 -12.52
C PRO A 117 0.31 28.91 -11.58
N PHE A 118 -0.63 28.07 -12.01
CA PHE A 118 -1.02 26.85 -11.32
C PHE A 118 0.15 25.84 -11.14
N GLY A 119 1.02 25.69 -12.14
CA GLY A 119 2.18 24.79 -12.07
C GLY A 119 3.21 25.25 -11.03
N TRP A 120 3.40 26.57 -10.88
CA TRP A 120 4.28 27.13 -9.85
C TRP A 120 3.74 26.90 -8.44
N ILE A 121 2.43 27.04 -8.24
CA ILE A 121 1.78 26.79 -6.95
C ILE A 121 1.98 25.33 -6.53
N GLU A 122 1.72 24.38 -7.43
CA GLU A 122 1.87 22.95 -7.13
C GLU A 122 3.34 22.56 -6.91
N TYR A 123 4.27 23.15 -7.67
CA TYR A 123 5.71 22.98 -7.47
C TYR A 123 6.15 23.47 -6.08
N VAL A 124 5.78 24.69 -5.69
CA VAL A 124 6.15 25.26 -4.39
C VAL A 124 5.50 24.47 -3.25
N ARG A 125 4.24 24.05 -3.41
CA ARG A 125 3.52 23.23 -2.43
C ARG A 125 4.21 21.89 -2.21
N THR A 126 4.49 21.16 -3.29
CA THR A 126 5.08 19.82 -3.22
C THR A 126 6.51 19.88 -2.67
N THR A 127 7.30 20.84 -3.17
CA THR A 127 8.66 21.09 -2.68
C THR A 127 8.64 21.51 -1.22
N GLY A 128 7.71 22.38 -0.83
CA GLY A 128 7.54 22.82 0.56
C GLY A 128 7.20 21.65 1.50
N LEU A 129 6.29 20.76 1.10
CA LEU A 129 5.95 19.56 1.88
C LEU A 129 7.15 18.61 2.03
N ALA A 130 7.88 18.35 0.95
CA ALA A 130 9.10 17.54 1.01
C ALA A 130 10.16 18.18 1.93
N GLY A 131 10.29 19.51 1.88
CA GLY A 131 11.17 20.27 2.76
C GLY A 131 10.75 20.18 4.23
N LEU A 132 9.45 20.27 4.54
CA LEU A 132 8.95 20.12 5.91
C LEU A 132 9.24 18.73 6.48
N LEU A 133 9.09 17.67 5.69
CA LEU A 133 9.49 16.31 6.09
C LEU A 133 11.00 16.21 6.32
N GLY A 134 11.80 16.82 5.44
CA GLY A 134 13.25 16.94 5.61
C GLY A 134 13.64 17.70 6.88
N LEU A 135 12.92 18.76 7.22
CA LEU A 135 13.10 19.53 8.45
C LEU A 135 12.85 18.67 9.68
N VAL A 136 11.76 17.89 9.70
CA VAL A 136 11.49 16.92 10.78
C VAL A 136 12.65 15.92 10.90
N GLY A 137 13.13 15.36 9.79
CA GLY A 137 14.31 14.51 9.77
C GLY A 137 15.55 15.20 10.36
N GLY A 138 15.81 16.45 10.00
CA GLY A 138 16.90 17.26 10.54
C GLY A 138 16.81 17.49 12.06
N LEU A 139 15.61 17.73 12.58
CA LEU A 139 15.35 17.86 14.02
C LEU A 139 15.60 16.53 14.74
N VAL A 140 15.07 15.43 14.21
CA VAL A 140 15.26 14.08 14.78
C VAL A 140 16.74 13.69 14.77
N PHE A 141 17.47 14.03 13.70
CA PHE A 141 18.92 13.84 13.63
C PHE A 141 19.65 14.61 14.74
N TRP A 142 19.32 15.89 14.93
CA TRP A 142 19.93 16.71 15.98
C TRP A 142 19.65 16.16 17.39
N VAL A 143 18.40 15.75 17.65
CA VAL A 143 17.98 15.11 18.89
C VAL A 143 18.80 13.84 19.14
N ALA A 144 18.87 12.94 18.15
CA ALA A 144 19.66 11.72 18.25
C ALA A 144 21.14 12.03 18.57
N MET A 145 21.74 12.98 17.87
CA MET A 145 23.12 13.40 18.15
C MET A 145 23.31 14.00 19.55
N ARG A 146 22.33 14.77 20.06
CA ARG A 146 22.43 15.48 21.34
C ARG A 146 22.26 14.56 22.55
N PHE A 147 21.29 13.65 22.50
CA PHE A 147 21.03 12.73 23.61
C PHE A 147 22.13 11.69 23.72
N PHE A 148 22.60 11.18 22.58
CA PHE A 148 23.51 10.05 22.59
C PHE A 148 24.99 10.41 22.43
N GLY A 149 25.31 11.64 22.01
CA GLY A 149 26.69 12.14 21.99
C GLY A 149 27.31 12.40 23.37
N SER A 150 26.48 12.42 24.43
CA SER A 150 26.93 12.65 25.82
C SER A 150 27.60 11.43 26.45
N SER A 151 27.23 10.21 26.03
CA SER A 151 27.81 8.96 26.50
C SER A 151 28.65 8.33 25.39
N ARG A 152 29.96 8.60 25.38
CA ARG A 152 30.92 8.10 24.36
C ARG A 152 30.99 6.57 24.20
N GLN A 153 30.26 5.80 25.01
CA GLN A 153 30.22 4.33 24.99
C GLN A 153 28.82 3.73 24.76
N SER A 154 27.78 4.55 24.62
CA SER A 154 26.41 4.03 24.51
C SER A 154 26.12 3.52 23.09
N TRP A 155 26.05 2.19 22.94
CA TRP A 155 25.57 1.53 21.71
C TRP A 155 24.06 1.71 21.44
N THR A 156 23.35 2.40 22.35
CA THR A 156 21.90 2.54 22.31
C THR A 156 21.37 3.15 21.01
N VAL A 157 22.06 4.12 20.40
CA VAL A 157 21.65 4.71 19.10
C VAL A 157 21.72 3.69 18.00
N VAL A 158 22.81 2.93 17.98
CA VAL A 158 23.08 1.95 16.94
C VAL A 158 22.06 0.82 17.06
N SER A 159 21.80 0.35 18.28
CA SER A 159 20.76 -0.63 18.55
C SER A 159 19.37 -0.12 18.19
N ALA A 160 19.01 1.11 18.56
CA ALA A 160 17.71 1.70 18.21
C ALA A 160 17.55 1.85 16.69
N ALA A 161 18.56 2.38 16.00
CA ALA A 161 18.57 2.50 14.54
C ALA A 161 18.43 1.14 13.86
N ALA A 162 19.16 0.13 14.34
CA ALA A 162 19.08 -1.23 13.83
C ALA A 162 17.69 -1.82 14.05
N LEU A 163 17.13 -1.73 15.27
CA LEU A 163 15.81 -2.25 15.60
C LEU A 163 14.69 -1.57 14.78
N LEU A 164 14.74 -0.24 14.64
CA LEU A 164 13.76 0.50 13.84
C LEU A 164 13.87 0.14 12.36
N SER A 165 15.09 0.07 11.82
CA SER A 165 15.32 -0.34 10.42
C SER A 165 14.82 -1.76 10.19
N CYS A 166 15.22 -2.71 11.04
CA CYS A 166 14.76 -4.09 10.97
C CYS A 166 13.24 -4.18 11.10
N GLY A 167 12.63 -3.42 12.01
CA GLY A 167 11.18 -3.34 12.17
C GLY A 167 10.47 -2.94 10.89
N VAL A 168 10.95 -1.89 10.20
CA VAL A 168 10.37 -1.43 8.92
C VAL A 168 10.38 -2.52 7.85
N PHE A 169 11.43 -3.34 7.78
CA PHE A 169 11.54 -4.40 6.75
C PHE A 169 10.94 -5.74 7.17
N ILE A 170 10.94 -6.08 8.46
CA ILE A 170 10.43 -7.36 8.97
C ILE A 170 8.93 -7.31 9.20
N LEU A 171 8.39 -6.18 9.67
CA LEU A 171 6.97 -6.07 10.02
C LEU A 171 6.04 -6.43 8.85
N PRO A 172 6.26 -5.97 7.60
CA PRO A 172 5.45 -6.39 6.45
C PRO A 172 5.45 -7.91 6.23
N VAL A 173 6.57 -8.59 6.53
CA VAL A 173 6.71 -10.04 6.38
C VAL A 173 6.08 -10.80 7.56
N ALA A 174 6.20 -10.26 8.77
CA ALA A 174 5.71 -10.87 9.99
C ALA A 174 4.18 -10.81 10.13
N VAL A 175 3.58 -9.69 9.71
CA VAL A 175 2.11 -9.50 9.75
C VAL A 175 1.41 -9.97 8.47
N ARG A 176 2.17 -10.47 7.49
CA ARG A 176 1.61 -11.01 6.26
C ARG A 176 0.69 -12.18 6.62
N ASP A 177 -0.56 -12.07 6.23
CA ASP A 177 -1.50 -13.19 6.30
C ASP A 177 -0.96 -14.37 5.49
N ARG A 178 -0.71 -15.50 6.14
CA ARG A 178 -0.20 -16.73 5.49
C ARG A 178 -1.31 -17.72 5.15
N THR A 179 -2.56 -17.40 5.49
CA THR A 179 -3.70 -18.26 5.17
C THR A 179 -3.97 -18.24 3.67
N CYS A 180 -4.71 -19.24 3.17
CA CYS A 180 -5.10 -19.30 1.75
C CYS A 180 -6.02 -18.14 1.30
N HIS A 181 -6.53 -17.33 2.23
CA HIS A 181 -7.32 -16.15 1.93
C HIS A 181 -6.45 -14.98 1.46
N ASN A 182 -5.15 -14.99 1.76
CA ASN A 182 -4.23 -14.02 1.18
C ASN A 182 -3.76 -14.49 -0.19
N LEU A 183 -4.38 -13.95 -1.24
CA LEU A 183 -4.00 -14.16 -2.65
C LEU A 183 -2.51 -13.87 -2.92
N PHE A 184 -1.90 -13.02 -2.10
CA PHE A 184 -0.50 -12.61 -2.23
C PHE A 184 0.44 -13.36 -1.30
N ARG A 185 0.02 -14.40 -0.55
CA ARG A 185 0.86 -15.05 0.47
C ARG A 185 2.22 -15.54 -0.04
N ASP A 186 2.30 -15.94 -1.32
CA ASP A 186 3.52 -16.49 -1.95
C ASP A 186 4.51 -15.43 -2.46
N GLY A 187 4.33 -14.14 -2.13
CA GLY A 187 5.24 -13.09 -2.58
C GLY A 187 4.86 -12.39 -3.88
N ARG A 188 3.86 -12.90 -4.62
CA ARG A 188 3.38 -12.26 -5.85
C ARG A 188 2.80 -10.85 -5.57
N THR A 189 2.94 -9.96 -6.54
CA THR A 189 2.46 -8.57 -6.45
C THR A 189 1.11 -8.33 -7.14
N SER A 190 0.69 -9.25 -8.01
CA SER A 190 -0.60 -9.21 -8.69
C SER A 190 -1.11 -10.62 -8.97
N VAL A 191 -2.43 -10.77 -9.06
CA VAL A 191 -3.08 -11.99 -9.57
C VAL A 191 -4.35 -11.59 -10.31
N GLY A 192 -4.58 -12.18 -11.48
CA GLY A 192 -5.84 -12.03 -12.20
C GLY A 192 -6.77 -13.21 -11.92
N PRO A 193 -8.09 -13.00 -11.91
CA PRO A 193 -9.03 -14.09 -11.84
C PRO A 193 -8.96 -14.94 -13.11
N GLN A 194 -9.14 -16.25 -12.94
CA GLN A 194 -9.40 -17.19 -14.02
C GLN A 194 -10.83 -17.03 -14.54
N VAL A 195 -11.77 -16.75 -13.64
CA VAL A 195 -13.18 -16.49 -13.96
C VAL A 195 -13.58 -15.21 -13.28
N TYR A 196 -14.18 -14.31 -14.04
CA TYR A 196 -14.79 -13.10 -13.54
C TYR A 196 -16.25 -13.07 -13.98
N ALA A 197 -17.15 -12.88 -13.02
CA ALA A 197 -18.58 -12.79 -13.27
C ALA A 197 -19.22 -11.70 -12.43
N ASN A 198 -20.27 -11.12 -13.00
CA ASN A 198 -21.19 -10.25 -12.30
C ASN A 198 -22.38 -11.10 -11.84
N LEU A 199 -22.72 -10.98 -10.55
CA LEU A 199 -23.79 -11.74 -9.92
C LEU A 199 -24.92 -10.79 -9.51
N LYS A 200 -26.05 -10.85 -10.23
CA LYS A 200 -27.25 -10.03 -9.98
C LYS A 200 -28.15 -10.62 -8.90
N VAL A 201 -27.55 -10.95 -7.76
CA VAL A 201 -28.28 -11.41 -6.57
C VAL A 201 -28.89 -10.20 -5.86
N PRO A 202 -30.17 -10.25 -5.46
CA PRO A 202 -30.79 -9.17 -4.70
C PRO A 202 -30.02 -8.90 -3.39
N PRO A 203 -29.83 -7.64 -2.96
CA PRO A 203 -29.08 -7.33 -1.74
C PRO A 203 -29.60 -8.02 -0.46
N GLU A 204 -30.91 -8.28 -0.39
CA GLU A 204 -31.62 -9.01 0.66
C GLU A 204 -31.24 -10.49 0.74
N ASP A 205 -30.83 -11.08 -0.39
CA ASP A 205 -30.43 -12.49 -0.50
C ASP A 205 -28.97 -12.72 -0.07
N TRP A 206 -28.25 -11.70 0.39
CA TRP A 206 -26.86 -11.83 0.82
C TRP A 206 -26.66 -12.94 1.87
N LYS A 207 -27.56 -13.04 2.86
CA LYS A 207 -27.46 -14.09 3.89
C LYS A 207 -27.62 -15.49 3.29
N LYS A 208 -28.46 -15.63 2.26
CA LYS A 208 -28.63 -16.88 1.52
C LYS A 208 -27.37 -17.20 0.69
N LEU A 209 -26.77 -16.20 0.06
CA LEU A 209 -25.49 -16.33 -0.64
C LEU A 209 -24.34 -16.75 0.28
N GLU A 210 -24.21 -16.10 1.45
CA GLU A 210 -23.25 -16.51 2.47
C GLU A 210 -23.46 -17.97 2.89
N GLN A 211 -24.71 -18.39 3.05
CA GLN A 211 -25.03 -19.77 3.41
C GLN A 211 -24.66 -20.76 2.29
N THR A 212 -24.94 -20.44 1.02
CA THR A 212 -24.49 -21.24 -0.13
C THR A 212 -22.98 -21.40 -0.15
N PHE A 213 -22.22 -20.35 0.17
CA PHE A 213 -20.76 -20.42 0.32
C PHE A 213 -20.34 -21.32 1.48
N VAL A 214 -21.03 -21.26 2.62
CA VAL A 214 -20.76 -22.13 3.77
C VAL A 214 -20.97 -23.59 3.41
N ASP A 215 -22.13 -23.91 2.84
CA ASP A 215 -22.52 -25.28 2.53
C ASP A 215 -21.58 -25.88 1.48
N PHE A 216 -21.28 -25.12 0.42
CA PHE A 216 -20.31 -25.53 -0.60
C PHE A 216 -18.91 -25.68 -0.02
N GLY A 217 -18.47 -24.72 0.80
CA GLY A 217 -17.17 -24.75 1.46
C GLY A 217 -17.00 -25.97 2.35
N GLN A 218 -18.02 -26.31 3.14
CA GLN A 218 -18.02 -27.53 3.95
C GLN A 218 -17.98 -28.80 3.08
N ALA A 219 -18.80 -28.86 2.03
CA ALA A 219 -18.87 -30.02 1.13
C ALA A 219 -17.56 -30.26 0.35
N GLN A 220 -16.78 -29.20 0.08
CA GLN A 220 -15.51 -29.28 -0.65
C GLN A 220 -14.27 -29.10 0.25
N ALA A 221 -14.44 -29.11 1.57
CA ALA A 221 -13.37 -28.90 2.55
C ALA A 221 -12.53 -27.62 2.30
N LEU A 222 -13.21 -26.51 1.96
CA LEU A 222 -12.63 -25.20 1.75
C LEU A 222 -12.70 -24.37 3.05
N SER A 223 -11.68 -23.55 3.29
CA SER A 223 -11.69 -22.54 4.33
C SER A 223 -12.55 -21.37 3.89
N ILE A 224 -13.43 -20.88 4.78
CA ILE A 224 -14.30 -19.73 4.52
C ILE A 224 -13.84 -18.49 5.31
N ARG A 225 -13.95 -17.33 4.69
CA ARG A 225 -13.77 -16.01 5.33
C ARG A 225 -14.94 -15.11 4.95
N ARG A 226 -15.38 -14.31 5.91
CA ARG A 226 -16.41 -13.28 5.71
C ARG A 226 -15.88 -11.99 6.25
N ASP A 227 -15.88 -10.96 5.42
CA ASP A 227 -15.50 -9.62 5.83
C ASP A 227 -16.67 -8.68 5.54
N GLU A 228 -17.00 -7.80 6.49
CA GLU A 228 -18.04 -6.78 6.33
C GLU A 228 -17.54 -5.48 6.94
N GLN A 229 -17.68 -4.37 6.20
CA GLN A 229 -17.42 -3.03 6.70
C GLN A 229 -18.71 -2.24 6.77
N THR A 230 -18.97 -1.69 7.94
CA THR A 230 -20.06 -0.74 8.18
C THR A 230 -19.53 0.65 8.50
N ARG A 231 -20.18 1.69 7.99
CA ARG A 231 -19.95 3.10 8.31
C ARG A 231 -21.28 3.79 8.57
N ASP A 232 -21.41 4.45 9.71
CA ASP A 232 -22.65 5.15 10.13
C ASP A 232 -23.90 4.25 10.05
N GLY A 233 -23.75 2.99 10.47
CA GLY A 233 -24.82 1.98 10.43
C GLY A 233 -25.16 1.46 9.03
N ARG A 234 -24.40 1.82 7.99
CA ARG A 234 -24.60 1.36 6.62
C ARG A 234 -23.46 0.44 6.18
N ILE A 235 -23.80 -0.65 5.49
CA ILE A 235 -22.79 -1.50 4.86
C ILE A 235 -22.13 -0.70 3.73
N MET A 236 -20.81 -0.63 3.79
CA MET A 236 -19.97 -0.04 2.76
C MET A 236 -19.57 -1.13 1.77
N TRP A 237 -18.89 -2.17 2.23
CA TRP A 237 -18.59 -3.36 1.43
C TRP A 237 -18.74 -4.62 2.28
N ARG A 238 -18.89 -5.75 1.60
CA ARG A 238 -18.94 -7.08 2.21
C ARG A 238 -18.37 -8.11 1.23
N SER A 239 -17.71 -9.13 1.74
CA SER A 239 -17.22 -10.25 0.94
C SER A 239 -17.41 -11.59 1.64
N VAL A 240 -17.50 -12.64 0.83
CA VAL A 240 -17.36 -14.02 1.27
C VAL A 240 -16.38 -14.72 0.35
N ASP A 241 -15.38 -15.35 0.96
CA ASP A 241 -14.25 -15.97 0.27
C ASP A 241 -14.14 -17.44 0.68
N LEU A 242 -13.89 -18.31 -0.28
CA LEU A 242 -13.51 -19.70 -0.09
C LEU A 242 -12.12 -19.92 -0.62
N CYS A 243 -11.30 -20.67 0.10
CA CYS A 243 -9.97 -21.03 -0.36
C CYS A 243 -9.53 -22.41 0.11
N ASN A 244 -8.52 -22.94 -0.56
CA ASN A 244 -7.80 -24.12 -0.08
C ASN A 244 -6.29 -24.00 -0.32
N GLU A 245 -5.55 -24.92 0.29
CA GLU A 245 -4.10 -25.00 0.14
C GLU A 245 -3.65 -25.48 -1.24
N ALA A 246 -4.56 -26.07 -2.02
CA ALA A 246 -4.32 -26.38 -3.43
C ALA A 246 -4.23 -25.12 -4.31
N GLY A 247 -4.58 -23.95 -3.77
CA GLY A 247 -4.41 -22.66 -4.45
C GLY A 247 -5.64 -22.21 -5.24
N VAL A 248 -6.81 -22.79 -5.01
CA VAL A 248 -8.07 -22.23 -5.56
C VAL A 248 -8.63 -21.23 -4.56
N ASN A 249 -9.05 -20.07 -5.03
CA ASN A 249 -9.77 -19.07 -4.24
C ASN A 249 -11.01 -18.62 -5.01
N VAL A 250 -12.17 -18.63 -4.36
CA VAL A 250 -13.45 -18.15 -4.89
C VAL A 250 -13.89 -17.01 -4.01
N SER A 251 -14.09 -15.84 -4.58
CA SER A 251 -14.44 -14.61 -3.86
C SER A 251 -15.70 -14.04 -4.44
N VAL A 252 -16.64 -13.64 -3.58
CA VAL A 252 -17.71 -12.73 -3.96
C VAL A 252 -17.62 -11.48 -3.10
N GLY A 253 -17.56 -10.33 -3.76
CA GLY A 253 -17.60 -9.01 -3.14
C GLY A 253 -18.83 -8.22 -3.57
N ASP A 254 -19.40 -7.48 -2.63
CA ASP A 254 -20.45 -6.50 -2.86
C ASP A 254 -20.01 -5.14 -2.30
N GLU A 255 -20.24 -4.09 -3.07
CA GLU A 255 -19.87 -2.71 -2.74
C GLU A 255 -21.11 -1.80 -2.80
N PRO A 256 -22.09 -1.93 -1.87
CA PRO A 256 -23.31 -1.15 -1.90
C PRO A 256 -23.10 0.36 -1.98
N TRP A 257 -21.99 0.87 -1.42
CA TRP A 257 -21.66 2.28 -1.50
C TRP A 257 -21.44 2.78 -2.93
N LEU A 258 -20.78 1.97 -3.77
CA LEU A 258 -20.43 2.32 -5.14
C LEU A 258 -21.66 2.26 -6.05
N ALA A 259 -22.59 1.32 -5.79
CA ALA A 259 -23.87 1.27 -6.47
C ALA A 259 -24.72 2.53 -6.23
N ARG A 260 -24.58 3.21 -5.08
CA ARG A 260 -25.30 4.47 -4.77
C ARG A 260 -24.73 5.67 -5.50
N THR A 261 -23.43 5.70 -5.77
CA THR A 261 -22.74 6.85 -6.38
C THR A 261 -22.50 6.67 -7.88
N HIS A 262 -22.47 5.45 -8.39
CA HIS A 262 -22.22 5.12 -9.79
C HIS A 262 -23.31 4.19 -10.35
N LEU A 263 -24.25 4.78 -11.10
CA LEU A 263 -25.36 4.07 -11.78
C LEU A 263 -24.93 2.84 -12.60
N PRO A 264 -23.83 2.85 -13.39
CA PRO A 264 -23.40 1.65 -14.11
C PRO A 264 -23.10 0.47 -13.18
N ARG A 265 -22.52 0.73 -12.00
CA ARG A 265 -22.19 -0.30 -11.01
C ARG A 265 -23.44 -0.92 -10.40
N ALA A 266 -24.48 -0.12 -10.15
CA ALA A 266 -25.76 -0.62 -9.64
C ALA A 266 -26.37 -1.72 -10.54
N ASN A 267 -26.14 -1.62 -11.86
CA ASN A 267 -26.65 -2.58 -12.84
C ASN A 267 -25.78 -3.84 -12.98
N GLU A 268 -24.55 -3.81 -12.46
CA GLU A 268 -23.63 -4.95 -12.52
C GLU A 268 -23.87 -5.96 -11.40
N GLY A 269 -24.32 -5.52 -10.24
CA GLY A 269 -24.48 -6.38 -9.07
C GLY A 269 -23.15 -6.70 -8.40
N MET A 270 -23.09 -7.85 -7.72
CA MET A 270 -21.91 -8.30 -6.98
C MET A 270 -20.83 -8.81 -7.93
N THR A 271 -19.57 -8.77 -7.50
CA THR A 271 -18.43 -9.28 -8.28
C THR A 271 -18.03 -10.65 -7.76
N LEU A 272 -18.10 -11.67 -8.61
CA LEU A 272 -17.65 -13.04 -8.35
C LEU A 272 -16.35 -13.30 -9.11
N SER A 273 -15.31 -13.72 -8.40
CA SER A 273 -13.99 -13.98 -8.94
C SER A 273 -13.48 -15.35 -8.50
N ILE A 274 -12.95 -16.12 -9.44
CA ILE A 274 -12.29 -17.40 -9.15
C ILE A 274 -10.82 -17.27 -9.56
N TYR A 275 -9.92 -17.53 -8.64
CA TYR A 275 -8.48 -17.46 -8.82
C TYR A 275 -7.85 -18.84 -8.77
N SER A 276 -6.83 -19.02 -9.60
CA SER A 276 -5.87 -20.11 -9.50
C SER A 276 -4.52 -19.53 -9.10
N LEU A 277 -4.10 -19.83 -7.88
CA LEU A 277 -2.86 -19.33 -7.29
C LEU A 277 -1.67 -20.24 -7.65
N LYS A 278 -1.90 -21.52 -7.93
CA LYS A 278 -0.83 -22.45 -8.32
C LYS A 278 -1.01 -22.91 -9.78
N PRO A 279 0.07 -23.06 -10.57
CA PRO A 279 -0.04 -23.45 -11.99
C PRO A 279 -0.75 -24.79 -12.21
N ASP A 280 -0.63 -25.69 -11.24
CA ASP A 280 -1.17 -27.05 -11.21
C ASP A 280 -2.50 -27.18 -10.45
N ALA A 281 -3.07 -26.07 -9.97
CA ALA A 281 -4.36 -26.12 -9.30
C ALA A 281 -5.47 -26.47 -10.31
N ASP A 282 -6.10 -27.64 -10.12
CA ASP A 282 -7.25 -28.07 -10.91
C ASP A 282 -8.52 -27.33 -10.49
N TRP A 283 -8.56 -26.03 -10.80
CA TRP A 283 -9.63 -25.12 -10.37
C TRP A 283 -10.94 -25.34 -11.14
N LYS A 284 -10.88 -25.88 -12.36
CA LYS A 284 -12.03 -25.96 -13.29
C LYS A 284 -13.16 -26.84 -12.75
N PRO A 285 -12.94 -28.07 -12.24
CA PRO A 285 -14.02 -28.91 -11.72
C PRO A 285 -14.69 -28.32 -10.48
N LEU A 286 -13.93 -27.61 -9.63
CA LEU A 286 -14.47 -26.91 -8.47
C LEU A 286 -15.34 -25.72 -8.92
N ALA A 287 -14.81 -24.90 -9.83
CA ALA A 287 -15.51 -23.73 -10.38
C ALA A 287 -16.82 -24.12 -11.06
N ARG A 288 -16.82 -25.19 -11.89
CA ARG A 288 -18.04 -25.67 -12.55
C ARG A 288 -19.11 -26.09 -11.54
N ARG A 289 -18.74 -26.84 -10.50
CA ARG A 289 -19.68 -27.28 -9.46
C ARG A 289 -20.24 -26.09 -8.70
N PHE A 290 -19.37 -25.18 -8.25
CA PHE A 290 -19.78 -23.98 -7.54
C PHE A 290 -20.73 -23.09 -8.37
N LEU A 291 -20.37 -22.80 -9.63
CA LEU A 291 -21.20 -21.98 -10.51
C LEU A 291 -22.54 -22.66 -10.83
N SER A 292 -22.57 -23.99 -10.92
CA SER A 292 -23.82 -24.76 -11.08
C SER A 292 -24.73 -24.63 -9.87
N GLU A 293 -24.19 -24.59 -8.66
CA GLU A 293 -24.98 -24.35 -7.45
C GLU A 293 -25.53 -22.93 -7.42
N ILE A 294 -24.70 -21.93 -7.75
CA ILE A 294 -25.14 -20.53 -7.88
C ILE A 294 -26.28 -20.41 -8.91
N GLU A 295 -26.13 -21.02 -10.09
CA GLU A 295 -27.14 -21.00 -11.15
C GLU A 295 -28.44 -21.71 -10.73
N THR A 296 -28.34 -22.75 -9.90
CA THR A 296 -29.52 -23.46 -9.37
C THR A 296 -30.30 -22.59 -8.39
N VAL A 297 -29.59 -21.81 -7.56
CA VAL A 297 -30.22 -20.96 -6.54
C VAL A 297 -30.71 -19.63 -7.11
N TRP A 298 -29.97 -19.06 -8.08
CA TRP A 298 -30.25 -17.80 -8.75
C TRP A 298 -30.10 -17.94 -10.28
N PRO A 299 -31.10 -18.53 -10.95
CA PRO A 299 -31.05 -18.77 -12.39
C PRO A 299 -30.93 -17.47 -13.17
N GLU A 300 -30.08 -17.48 -14.20
CA GLU A 300 -29.83 -16.38 -15.13
C GLU A 300 -29.33 -15.09 -14.46
N LYS A 301 -28.79 -15.17 -13.23
CA LYS A 301 -28.23 -14.02 -12.51
C LYS A 301 -26.72 -13.87 -12.68
N THR A 302 -26.07 -14.81 -13.35
CA THR A 302 -24.63 -14.81 -13.57
C THR A 302 -24.30 -14.28 -14.97
N THR A 303 -23.46 -13.25 -15.06
CA THR A 303 -22.94 -12.74 -16.34
C THR A 303 -21.41 -12.80 -16.33
N PHE A 304 -20.83 -13.70 -17.12
CA PHE A 304 -19.38 -13.85 -17.23
C PHE A 304 -18.77 -12.72 -18.07
N ARG A 305 -17.61 -12.20 -17.66
CA ARG A 305 -16.87 -11.20 -18.45
C ARG A 305 -15.42 -11.60 -18.67
N GLY A 306 -14.92 -11.27 -19.85
CA GLY A 306 -13.52 -11.42 -20.20
C GLY A 306 -12.66 -10.22 -19.78
N PRO A 307 -11.35 -10.27 -20.05
CA PRO A 307 -10.40 -9.22 -19.65
C PRO A 307 -10.68 -7.85 -20.26
N SER A 308 -11.36 -7.76 -21.40
CA SER A 308 -11.75 -6.49 -22.03
C SER A 308 -13.20 -6.10 -21.72
N GLY A 309 -13.84 -6.75 -20.75
CA GLY A 309 -15.21 -6.49 -20.31
C GLY A 309 -16.29 -7.10 -21.22
N GLN A 310 -15.91 -7.80 -22.28
CA GLN A 310 -16.84 -8.51 -23.16
C GLN A 310 -17.59 -9.60 -22.40
N ILE A 311 -18.87 -9.81 -22.74
CA ILE A 311 -19.67 -10.88 -22.16
C ILE A 311 -19.19 -12.21 -22.74
N LEU A 312 -18.99 -13.21 -21.88
CA LEU A 312 -18.56 -14.55 -22.26
C LEU A 312 -19.68 -15.56 -22.04
N SER A 313 -19.67 -16.63 -22.84
CA SER A 313 -20.40 -17.85 -22.49
C SER A 313 -19.77 -18.53 -21.28
N PHE A 314 -20.53 -19.40 -20.60
CA PHE A 314 -19.99 -20.22 -19.52
C PHE A 314 -18.77 -21.04 -19.96
N GLU A 315 -18.85 -21.67 -21.13
CA GLU A 315 -17.76 -22.50 -21.67
C GLU A 315 -16.51 -21.67 -22.01
N ASP A 316 -16.68 -20.45 -22.52
CA ASP A 316 -15.56 -19.55 -22.76
C ASP A 316 -14.94 -19.06 -21.45
N ALA A 317 -15.74 -18.76 -20.43
CA ALA A 317 -15.23 -18.40 -19.11
C ALA A 317 -14.45 -19.56 -18.45
N MET A 318 -14.86 -20.81 -18.68
CA MET A 318 -14.17 -22.01 -18.20
C MET A 318 -12.87 -22.34 -18.92
N LYS A 319 -12.54 -21.66 -20.03
CA LYS A 319 -11.19 -21.72 -20.60
C LYS A 319 -10.16 -21.10 -19.66
N GLY A 320 -10.58 -20.12 -18.85
CA GLY A 320 -9.73 -19.37 -17.94
C GLY A 320 -9.09 -18.17 -18.62
N ARG A 321 -8.20 -17.50 -17.90
CA ARG A 321 -7.34 -16.47 -18.50
C ARG A 321 -6.23 -17.18 -19.30
N PRO A 322 -5.91 -16.71 -20.53
CA PRO A 322 -4.81 -17.26 -21.31
C PRO A 322 -3.45 -17.08 -20.62
#